data_AF-A0A2S9AL56-F1
#
_entry.id   AF-A0A2S9AL56-F1
#
_cell.length_a   1.000
_cell.length_b   1.000
_cell.length_c   1.000
_cell.angle_alpha   90.00
_cell.angle_beta   90.00
_cell.angle_gamma   90.00
#
_symmetry.space_group_name_H-M   'P 1'
#
loop_
_entity.id
_entity.type
_entity.pdbx_description
1 polymer ?
#
loop_
_entity_poly.entity_id
_entity_poly.type
_entity_poly.pdbx_seq_one_letter_code
_entity_poly.pdbx_strand_id
1 'polypeptide(L)'
;MTTATHAEVYFTISSVLHRARHSKDAKFSLFEQPGFGHVLSPANVDRFNDPVIQAAILRAARGTELHFDNLEQQSRHMAAAIETAVRSWSDEERGASALEYVLSLVRGVEKIGAGALRLHTDDIPTIERAAKAVDAEKAPLLHAALSHYLAHSGT
;
A
#
# COMPACT_ATOMS: atom_id res chain seq x y z
N MET A 1 12.00 -6.37 27.35
CA MET A 1 11.13 -5.45 26.61
C MET A 1 10.05 -6.29 25.94
N THR A 2 8.77 -6.03 26.20
CA THR A 2 7.68 -6.66 25.43
C THR A 2 7.69 -6.04 24.04
N THR A 3 7.86 -6.87 23.01
CA THR A 3 7.72 -6.46 21.62
C THR A 3 6.25 -6.15 21.33
N ALA A 4 5.98 -5.05 20.62
CA ALA A 4 4.62 -4.71 20.22
C ALA A 4 4.08 -5.76 19.24
N THR A 5 2.85 -6.19 19.46
CA THR A 5 2.14 -7.12 18.58
C THR A 5 1.61 -6.41 17.33
N HIS A 6 1.35 -7.17 16.26
CA HIS A 6 0.74 -6.64 15.03
C HIS A 6 -0.59 -5.90 15.29
N ALA A 7 -1.38 -6.37 16.27
CA ALA A 7 -2.64 -5.74 16.64
C ALA A 7 -2.43 -4.38 17.33
N GLU A 8 -1.44 -4.27 18.21
CA GLU A 8 -1.07 -3.01 18.87
C GLU A 8 -0.53 -1.98 17.88
N VAL A 9 0.32 -2.42 16.94
CA VAL A 9 0.81 -1.56 15.86
C VAL A 9 -0.34 -1.08 14.98
N TYR A 10 -1.22 -1.99 14.53
CA TYR A 10 -2.39 -1.63 13.73
C TYR A 10 -3.32 -0.65 14.44
N PHE A 11 -3.63 -0.89 15.71
CA PHE A 11 -4.50 -0.02 16.50
C PHE A 11 -3.87 1.37 16.69
N THR A 12 -2.56 1.42 16.90
CA THR A 12 -1.80 2.67 17.02
C THR A 12 -1.85 3.47 15.72
N ILE A 13 -1.50 2.86 14.58
CA ILE A 13 -1.53 3.52 13.27
C ILE A 13 -2.94 3.96 12.91
N SER A 14 -3.95 3.13 13.17
CA SER A 14 -5.37 3.49 12.96
C SER A 14 -5.76 4.73 13.77
N SER A 15 -5.32 4.82 15.02
CA SER A 15 -5.57 5.96 15.91
C SER A 15 -4.88 7.23 15.43
N VAL A 16 -3.63 7.11 14.94
CA VAL A 16 -2.88 8.22 14.35
C VAL A 16 -3.57 8.75 13.09
N LEU A 17 -3.93 7.87 12.16
CA LEU A 17 -4.64 8.26 10.93
C LEU A 17 -6.01 8.85 11.25
N HIS A 18 -6.75 8.30 12.21
CA HIS A 18 -8.01 8.87 12.68
C HIS A 18 -7.82 10.30 13.19
N ARG A 19 -6.85 10.52 14.09
CA ARG A 19 -6.54 11.87 14.59
C ARG A 19 -6.17 12.79 13.44
N ALA A 20 -5.33 12.35 12.51
CA ALA A 20 -4.89 13.18 11.39
C ALA A 20 -6.04 13.59 10.46
N ARG A 21 -7.01 12.71 10.22
CA ARG A 21 -8.22 13.02 9.43
C ARG A 21 -9.13 14.04 10.08
N HIS A 22 -9.14 14.10 11.40
CA HIS A 22 -10.07 14.90 12.20
C HIS A 22 -9.39 16.08 12.91
N SER A 23 -8.09 16.28 12.70
CA SER A 23 -7.34 17.38 13.29
C SER A 23 -7.75 18.71 12.67
N LYS A 24 -8.05 19.70 13.51
CA LYS A 24 -8.20 21.10 13.09
C LYS A 24 -6.87 21.85 13.04
N ASP A 25 -5.82 21.25 13.58
CA ASP A 25 -4.46 21.77 13.49
C ASP A 25 -3.88 21.36 12.13
N ALA A 26 -3.66 22.34 11.26
CA ALA A 26 -3.12 22.14 9.91
C ALA A 26 -1.77 21.41 9.93
N LYS A 27 -0.99 21.53 11.02
CA LYS A 27 0.29 20.82 11.18
C LYS A 27 0.13 19.30 11.27
N PHE A 28 -1.00 18.83 11.78
CA PHE A 28 -1.29 17.41 11.98
C PHE A 28 -2.48 16.94 11.15
N SER A 29 -3.02 17.81 10.31
CA SER A 29 -4.07 17.43 9.37
C SER A 29 -3.44 16.53 8.32
N LEU A 30 -4.09 15.39 8.05
CA LEU A 30 -3.73 14.55 6.90
C LEU A 30 -3.91 15.31 5.58
N PHE A 31 -4.70 16.39 5.60
CA PHE A 31 -5.15 17.14 4.45
C PHE A 31 -4.73 18.61 4.60
N GLU A 32 -3.78 19.08 3.80
CA GLU A 32 -3.32 20.47 3.84
C GLU A 32 -4.32 21.43 3.16
N GLN A 33 -5.12 20.95 2.19
CA GLN A 33 -6.05 21.80 1.42
C GLN A 33 -7.37 21.10 1.09
N PRO A 34 -8.54 21.71 1.39
CA PRO A 34 -9.82 21.27 0.85
C PRO A 34 -9.81 21.34 -0.68
N GLY A 35 -10.07 20.21 -1.37
CA GLY A 35 -10.20 20.16 -2.83
C GLY A 35 -9.01 19.55 -3.58
N PHE A 36 -7.86 19.35 -2.93
CA PHE A 36 -6.80 18.48 -3.43
C PHE A 36 -7.02 17.08 -2.83
N GLY A 37 -6.96 16.05 -3.67
CA GLY A 37 -7.38 14.68 -3.33
C GLY A 37 -6.84 14.16 -2.00
N HIS A 38 -7.63 13.31 -1.35
CA HIS A 38 -7.41 12.78 0.00
C HIS A 38 -6.23 11.81 0.14
N VAL A 39 -5.16 11.92 -0.64
CA VAL A 39 -4.19 10.84 -0.85
C VAL A 39 -3.03 10.91 0.14
N LEU A 40 -2.76 9.79 0.81
CA LEU A 40 -1.56 9.60 1.62
C LEU A 40 -0.33 9.61 0.71
N SER A 41 0.66 10.44 1.05
CA SER A 41 1.94 10.41 0.35
C SER A 41 2.55 8.99 0.41
N PRO A 42 3.03 8.41 -0.71
CA PRO A 42 3.72 7.12 -0.71
C PRO A 42 4.94 7.09 0.21
N ALA A 43 5.57 8.25 0.45
CA ALA A 43 6.67 8.41 1.39
C ALA A 43 6.29 8.02 2.83
N ASN A 44 5.00 8.05 3.20
CA ASN A 44 4.55 7.59 4.52
C ASN A 44 4.71 6.08 4.69
N VAL A 45 4.66 5.32 3.60
CA VAL A 45 4.85 3.87 3.65
C VAL A 45 6.34 3.53 3.55
N ASP A 46 7.06 4.19 2.64
CA ASP A 46 8.50 3.97 2.40
C ASP A 46 9.41 4.41 3.56
N ARG A 47 8.99 5.43 4.33
CA ARG A 47 9.75 5.94 5.49
C ARG A 47 9.99 4.88 6.56
N PHE A 48 9.08 3.92 6.68
CA PHE A 48 9.19 2.85 7.66
C PHE A 48 9.71 1.61 6.95
N ASN A 49 10.96 1.23 7.21
CA ASN A 49 11.52 -0.06 6.79
C ASN A 49 11.03 -1.20 7.71
N ASP A 50 9.75 -1.19 8.05
CA ASP A 50 9.09 -2.15 8.95
C ASP A 50 7.81 -2.68 8.27
N PRO A 51 7.78 -3.96 7.86
CA PRO A 51 6.65 -4.57 7.18
C PRO A 51 5.33 -4.49 7.96
N VAL A 52 5.38 -4.52 9.29
CA VAL A 52 4.20 -4.47 10.17
C VAL A 52 3.59 -3.07 10.17
N ILE A 53 4.43 -2.03 10.21
CA ILE A 53 3.98 -0.65 10.09
C ILE A 53 3.42 -0.39 8.69
N GLN A 54 4.11 -0.82 7.63
CA GLN A 54 3.64 -0.67 6.25
C GLN A 54 2.27 -1.33 6.05
N ALA A 55 2.12 -2.59 6.49
CA ALA A 55 0.84 -3.31 6.46
C ALA A 55 -0.25 -2.59 7.26
N ALA A 56 0.09 -2.10 8.46
CA ALA A 56 -0.85 -1.37 9.29
C ALA A 56 -1.35 -0.08 8.63
N ILE A 57 -0.47 0.67 7.94
CA ILE A 57 -0.84 1.88 7.18
C ILE A 57 -1.83 1.51 6.08
N LEU A 58 -1.50 0.49 5.26
CA LEU A 58 -2.34 0.05 4.16
C LEU A 58 -3.73 -0.37 4.63
N ARG A 59 -3.80 -1.23 5.67
CA ARG A 59 -5.08 -1.71 6.23
C ARG A 59 -5.92 -0.58 6.82
N ALA A 60 -5.29 0.38 7.48
CA ALA A 60 -5.98 1.46 8.19
C ALA A 60 -6.38 2.64 7.30
N ALA A 61 -5.80 2.75 6.10
CA ALA A 61 -6.13 3.78 5.13
C ALA A 61 -7.55 3.62 4.58
N ARG A 62 -8.25 4.75 4.34
CA ARG A 62 -9.49 4.74 3.56
C ARG A 62 -9.13 4.51 2.10
N GLY A 63 -9.99 3.86 1.31
CA GLY A 63 -9.71 3.64 -0.12
C GLY A 63 -9.36 4.94 -0.85
N THR A 64 -10.12 6.02 -0.60
CA THR A 64 -9.85 7.36 -1.15
C THR A 64 -8.46 7.91 -0.80
N GLU A 65 -7.79 7.38 0.22
CA GLU A 65 -6.46 7.79 0.64
C GLU A 65 -5.32 7.06 -0.07
N LEU A 66 -5.61 6.02 -0.84
CA LEU A 66 -4.63 5.25 -1.61
C LEU A 66 -4.98 5.21 -3.11
N HIS A 67 -5.79 6.15 -3.60
CA HIS A 67 -6.11 6.28 -5.01
C HIS A 67 -5.13 7.22 -5.71
N PHE A 68 -4.10 6.65 -6.35
CA PHE A 68 -3.07 7.37 -7.10
C PHE A 68 -3.34 7.41 -8.61
N ASP A 69 -4.52 6.95 -9.04
CA ASP A 69 -4.94 6.81 -10.44
C ASP A 69 -4.87 8.09 -11.28
N ASN A 70 -4.93 9.26 -10.64
CA ASN A 70 -4.79 10.58 -11.28
C ASN A 70 -3.57 11.38 -10.80
N LEU A 71 -2.60 10.71 -10.15
CA LEU A 71 -1.44 11.33 -9.52
C LEU A 71 -0.16 10.62 -10.00
N GLU A 72 0.26 10.88 -11.24
CA GLU A 72 1.37 10.17 -11.90
C GLU A 72 2.64 10.07 -11.05
N GLN A 73 3.06 11.17 -10.41
CA GLN A 73 4.30 11.18 -9.63
C GLN A 73 4.19 10.29 -8.37
N GLN A 74 3.06 10.39 -7.65
CA GLN A 74 2.80 9.62 -6.45
C GLN A 74 2.54 8.14 -6.78
N SER A 75 1.83 7.88 -7.88
CA SER A 75 1.63 6.53 -8.41
C SER A 75 2.96 5.87 -8.73
N ARG A 76 3.86 6.56 -9.44
CA ARG A 76 5.19 6.04 -9.76
C ARG A 76 6.01 5.71 -8.52
N HIS A 77 5.96 6.59 -7.51
CA HIS A 77 6.65 6.35 -6.23
C HIS A 77 6.06 5.13 -5.51
N MET A 78 4.74 5.03 -5.41
CA MET A 78 4.08 3.88 -4.80
C MET A 78 4.39 2.58 -5.58
N ALA A 79 4.36 2.61 -6.91
CA ALA A 79 4.69 1.47 -7.75
C ALA A 79 6.14 1.01 -7.56
N ALA A 80 7.09 1.93 -7.38
CA ALA A 80 8.48 1.60 -7.09
C ALA A 80 8.65 0.94 -5.70
N ALA A 81 7.92 1.40 -4.69
CA ALA A 81 7.89 0.77 -3.38
C ALA A 81 7.32 -0.66 -3.44
N ILE A 82 6.21 -0.84 -4.17
CA ILE A 82 5.60 -2.17 -4.38
C ILE A 82 6.53 -3.07 -5.19
N GLU A 83 7.17 -2.57 -6.26
CA GLU A 83 8.15 -3.33 -7.04
C GLU A 83 9.30 -3.81 -6.16
N THR A 84 9.83 -2.93 -5.31
CA THR A 84 10.92 -3.29 -4.38
C THR A 84 10.48 -4.41 -3.44
N ALA A 85 9.32 -4.27 -2.78
CA ALA A 85 8.79 -5.29 -1.88
C ALA A 85 8.57 -6.63 -2.61
N VAL A 86 7.94 -6.61 -3.79
CA VAL A 86 7.67 -7.80 -4.58
C VAL A 86 8.95 -8.46 -5.07
N ARG A 87 9.95 -7.72 -5.53
CA ARG A 87 11.24 -8.30 -5.96
C ARG A 87 12.03 -8.88 -4.79
N SER A 88 11.87 -8.32 -3.61
CA SER A 88 12.49 -8.78 -2.38
C SER A 88 11.64 -9.80 -1.63
N TRP A 89 10.61 -10.41 -2.22
CA TRP A 89 9.62 -11.25 -1.52
C TRP A 89 10.21 -12.38 -0.64
N SER A 90 11.41 -12.87 -0.96
CA SER A 90 12.11 -13.91 -0.18
C SER A 90 12.94 -13.38 0.99
N ASP A 91 13.03 -12.05 1.14
CA ASP A 91 13.73 -11.34 2.22
C ASP A 91 12.73 -10.99 3.33
N GLU A 92 13.01 -11.44 4.55
CA GLU A 92 12.12 -11.28 5.70
C GLU A 92 11.99 -9.82 6.19
N GLU A 93 12.94 -8.95 5.86
CA GLU A 93 12.91 -7.55 6.26
C GLU A 93 12.28 -6.66 5.17
N ARG A 94 12.69 -6.86 3.92
CA ARG A 94 12.29 -5.99 2.80
C ARG A 94 11.06 -6.48 2.04
N GLY A 95 10.88 -7.80 1.97
CA GLY A 95 9.82 -8.44 1.19
C GLY A 95 8.56 -8.77 1.97
N ALA A 96 8.60 -8.76 3.30
CA ALA A 96 7.50 -9.27 4.12
C ALA A 96 6.19 -8.47 3.98
N SER A 97 6.23 -7.23 3.47
CA SER A 97 5.02 -6.44 3.15
C SER A 97 4.50 -6.66 1.72
N ALA A 98 5.18 -7.42 0.87
CA ALA A 98 4.81 -7.61 -0.54
C ALA A 98 3.37 -8.10 -0.70
N LEU A 99 2.95 -9.09 0.09
CA LEU A 99 1.58 -9.61 0.03
C LEU A 99 0.55 -8.55 0.41
N GLU A 100 0.83 -7.72 1.41
CA GLU A 100 -0.09 -6.65 1.85
C GLU A 100 -0.25 -5.56 0.79
N TYR A 101 0.84 -5.17 0.13
CA TYR A 101 0.79 -4.27 -1.02
C TYR A 101 -0.06 -4.83 -2.16
N VAL A 102 0.17 -6.08 -2.53
CA VAL A 102 -0.57 -6.71 -3.63
C VAL A 102 -2.03 -6.94 -3.26
N LEU A 103 -2.34 -7.32 -2.03
CA LEU A 103 -3.73 -7.40 -1.55
C LEU A 103 -4.41 -6.03 -1.57
N SER A 104 -3.68 -4.96 -1.26
CA SER A 104 -4.20 -3.58 -1.35
C SER A 104 -4.53 -3.20 -2.80
N LEU A 105 -3.68 -3.59 -3.76
CA LEU A 105 -3.94 -3.46 -5.20
C LEU A 105 -5.17 -4.26 -5.64
N VAL A 106 -5.30 -5.52 -5.21
CA VAL A 106 -6.48 -6.37 -5.46
C VAL A 106 -7.74 -5.68 -4.94
N ARG A 107 -7.72 -5.17 -3.71
CA ARG A 107 -8.85 -4.41 -3.15
C ARG A 107 -9.16 -3.15 -3.95
N GLY A 108 -8.15 -2.53 -4.55
CA GLY A 108 -8.27 -1.38 -5.46
C GLY A 108 -9.09 -1.68 -6.70
N VAL A 109 -8.73 -2.75 -7.43
CA VAL A 109 -9.43 -3.18 -8.65
C VAL A 109 -10.82 -3.73 -8.35
N GLU A 110 -10.99 -4.44 -7.23
CA GLU A 110 -12.30 -4.93 -6.75
C GLU A 110 -13.17 -3.84 -6.10
N LYS A 111 -12.63 -2.62 -5.94
CA LYS A 111 -13.31 -1.46 -5.33
C LYS A 111 -13.79 -1.73 -3.88
N ILE A 112 -13.00 -2.48 -3.12
CA ILE A 112 -13.29 -2.89 -1.74
C ILE A 112 -12.73 -1.88 -0.73
N GLY A 113 -13.57 -0.91 -0.34
CA GLY A 113 -13.45 -0.10 0.88
C GLY A 113 -12.04 0.27 1.38
N ALA A 114 -11.79 0.04 2.68
CA ALA A 114 -10.52 0.36 3.34
C ALA A 114 -9.34 -0.44 2.74
N GLY A 115 -8.17 0.18 2.65
CA GLY A 115 -6.97 -0.41 2.06
C GLY A 115 -7.02 -0.68 0.56
N ALA A 116 -8.01 -0.13 -0.16
CA ALA A 116 -8.05 -0.19 -1.62
C ALA A 116 -7.02 0.77 -2.22
N LEU A 117 -5.95 0.23 -2.80
CA LEU A 117 -4.88 0.98 -3.45
C LEU A 117 -5.04 0.94 -4.97
N ARG A 118 -5.00 2.10 -5.62
CA ARG A 118 -5.04 2.22 -7.09
C ARG A 118 -3.83 2.96 -7.60
N LEU A 119 -3.23 2.45 -8.65
CA LEU A 119 -2.13 3.11 -9.36
C LEU A 119 -2.67 3.72 -10.66
N HIS A 120 -1.92 4.70 -11.16
CA HIS A 120 -2.05 5.17 -12.54
C HIS A 120 -1.76 4.02 -13.51
N THR A 121 -2.49 3.96 -14.63
CA THR A 121 -2.40 2.86 -15.61
C THR A 121 -0.98 2.65 -16.13
N ASP A 122 -0.23 3.74 -16.33
CA ASP A 122 1.16 3.70 -16.81
C ASP A 122 2.13 2.99 -15.85
N ASP A 123 1.76 2.85 -14.57
CA ASP A 123 2.61 2.20 -13.58
C ASP A 123 2.27 0.71 -13.38
N ILE A 124 1.15 0.21 -13.93
CA ILE A 124 0.79 -1.21 -13.89
C ILE A 124 1.88 -2.12 -14.49
N PRO A 125 2.52 -1.79 -15.64
CA PRO A 125 3.60 -2.58 -16.20
C PRO A 125 4.78 -2.78 -15.23
N THR A 126 4.98 -1.89 -14.27
CA THR A 126 6.00 -2.03 -13.22
C THR A 126 5.69 -3.21 -12.32
N ILE A 127 4.43 -3.37 -11.92
CA ILE A 127 3.97 -4.52 -11.12
C ILE A 127 4.06 -5.82 -11.93
N GLU A 128 3.68 -5.78 -13.22
CA GLU A 128 3.80 -6.94 -14.11
C GLU A 128 5.25 -7.44 -14.22
N ARG A 129 6.22 -6.53 -14.38
CA ARG A 129 7.65 -6.88 -14.43
C ARG A 129 8.13 -7.46 -13.11
N ALA A 130 7.66 -6.94 -11.97
CA ALA A 130 8.01 -7.45 -10.65
C ALA A 130 7.44 -8.87 -10.42
N ALA A 131 6.21 -9.11 -10.88
CA ALA A 131 5.53 -10.39 -10.70
C ALA A 131 6.27 -11.58 -11.33
N LYS A 132 7.00 -11.35 -12.42
CA LYS A 132 7.84 -12.37 -13.10
C LYS A 132 8.96 -12.93 -12.22
N ALA A 133 9.33 -12.24 -11.14
CA ALA A 133 10.35 -12.69 -10.20
C ALA A 133 9.78 -13.54 -9.04
N VAL A 134 8.46 -13.70 -8.95
CA VAL A 134 7.80 -14.43 -7.86
C VAL A 134 7.58 -15.89 -8.27
N ASP A 135 8.20 -16.79 -7.52
CA ASP A 135 8.07 -18.24 -7.68
C ASP A 135 6.73 -18.72 -7.11
N ALA A 136 5.92 -19.38 -7.93
CA ALA A 136 4.57 -19.83 -7.56
C ALA A 136 4.56 -20.95 -6.52
N GLU A 137 5.60 -21.80 -6.48
CA GLU A 137 5.70 -22.89 -5.51
C GLU A 137 6.13 -22.36 -4.14
N LYS A 138 7.03 -21.37 -4.12
CA LYS A 138 7.59 -20.80 -2.89
C LYS A 138 6.74 -19.69 -2.27
N ALA A 139 6.01 -18.93 -3.08
CA ALA A 139 5.15 -17.84 -2.62
C ALA A 139 3.74 -17.90 -3.26
N PRO A 140 2.98 -18.98 -3.03
CA PRO A 140 1.73 -19.25 -3.75
C PRO A 140 0.67 -18.17 -3.54
N LEU A 141 0.56 -17.61 -2.32
CA LEU A 141 -0.41 -16.55 -2.03
C LEU A 141 -0.07 -15.23 -2.72
N LEU A 142 1.21 -14.84 -2.70
CA LEU A 142 1.67 -13.63 -3.39
C LEU A 142 1.49 -13.77 -4.90
N HIS A 143 1.88 -14.93 -5.45
CA HIS A 143 1.71 -15.24 -6.87
C HIS A 143 0.23 -15.21 -7.29
N ALA A 144 -0.66 -15.81 -6.51
CA ALA A 144 -2.10 -15.80 -6.78
C ALA A 144 -2.69 -14.38 -6.73
N ALA A 145 -2.32 -13.58 -5.73
CA ALA A 145 -2.78 -12.21 -5.60
C ALA A 145 -2.29 -11.32 -6.76
N LEU A 146 -1.03 -11.47 -7.18
CA LEU A 146 -0.47 -10.77 -8.35
C LEU A 146 -1.20 -11.16 -9.63
N SER A 147 -1.43 -12.46 -9.82
CA SER A 147 -2.16 -12.98 -10.99
C SER A 147 -3.59 -12.43 -11.04
N HIS A 148 -4.28 -12.39 -9.89
CA HIS A 148 -5.61 -11.80 -9.79
C HIS A 148 -5.59 -10.32 -10.12
N TYR A 149 -4.68 -9.55 -9.52
CA TYR A 149 -4.56 -8.12 -9.78
C TYR A 149 -4.31 -7.83 -11.27
N LEU A 150 -3.33 -8.50 -11.89
CA LEU A 150 -2.96 -8.28 -13.29
C LEU A 150 -4.08 -8.67 -14.26
N ALA A 151 -4.91 -9.66 -13.93
CA ALA A 151 -6.07 -10.03 -14.74
C ALA A 151 -7.18 -8.95 -14.75
N HIS A 152 -7.21 -8.07 -13.75
CA HIS A 152 -8.28 -7.08 -13.55
C HIS A 152 -7.78 -5.62 -13.60
N SER A 153 -6.48 -5.38 -13.79
CA SER A 153 -5.90 -4.04 -13.81
C SER A 153 -5.97 -3.35 -15.17
N GLY A 154 -6.27 -4.09 -16.26
CA GLY A 154 -6.38 -3.59 -17.63
C GLY A 154 -7.80 -3.24 -18.10
N THR A 155 -8.81 -3.33 -17.23
CA THR A 155 -10.22 -2.98 -17.47
C THR A 155 -10.62 -1.71 -16.75
#